data_AF-A0AAN8WGH4-F1
#
_entry.id   AF-A0AAN8WGH4-F1
#
_cell.length_a   1.000
_cell.length_b   1.000
_cell.length_c   1.000
_cell.angle_alpha   90.00
_cell.angle_beta   90.00
_cell.angle_gamma   90.00
#
_symmetry.space_group_name_H-M   'P 1'
#
loop_
_entity.id
_entity.type
_entity.pdbx_description
1 polymer ?
#
loop_
_entity_poly.entity_id
_entity_poly.type
_entity_poly.pdbx_seq_one_letter_code
_entity_poly.pdbx_strand_id
1 'polypeptide(L)'
;FSPPADVFANVTVKPENECYCVGGPPCTGGGLFNISACKFGSPTIISWPHFYQADEKYLNAVVGLKPNPEKHALYIDISPRTGSPVRAEARLQINVAIPNVAEVKPAAGLREMIFPIVWFEDAVTDMPQDVIEKLQLAENTTKVMANLIQNSTRLGQFRADRLNMIFPTYIFINNLLSKTSYKQLF
;
A
#
# COMPACT_ATOMS: atom_id res chain seq x y z
N PHE A 1 -2.19 6.29 5.12
CA PHE A 1 -1.01 5.84 4.36
C PHE A 1 -1.10 6.42 2.96
N SER A 2 0.00 6.97 2.45
CA SER A 2 0.16 7.35 1.05
C SER A 2 1.49 6.76 0.58
N PRO A 3 1.58 6.23 -0.65
CA PRO A 3 2.86 5.85 -1.23
C PRO A 3 3.80 7.08 -1.25
N PRO A 4 5.10 6.89 -1.00
CA PRO A 4 6.11 7.93 -1.22
C PRO A 4 6.10 8.43 -2.67
N ALA A 5 6.49 9.69 -2.87
CA ALA A 5 6.54 10.29 -4.21
C ALA A 5 7.60 9.66 -5.12
N ASP A 6 8.58 8.94 -4.56
CA ASP A 6 9.68 8.30 -5.29
C ASP A 6 9.35 6.89 -5.81
N VAL A 7 8.14 6.38 -5.55
CA VAL A 7 7.71 5.02 -5.95
C VAL A 7 7.80 4.79 -7.46
N PHE A 8 7.46 5.80 -8.27
CA PHE A 8 7.62 5.75 -9.73
C PHE A 8 8.71 6.69 -10.24
N ALA A 9 9.56 7.21 -9.35
CA ALA A 9 10.57 8.18 -9.76
C ALA A 9 11.63 7.56 -10.67
N ASN A 10 12.29 8.44 -11.44
CA ASN A 10 13.40 8.08 -12.31
C ASN A 10 14.61 7.54 -11.49
N VAL A 11 15.44 6.71 -12.11
CA VAL A 11 16.68 6.17 -11.52
C VAL A 11 17.65 7.23 -11.01
N THR A 12 17.63 8.45 -11.56
CA THR A 12 18.43 9.57 -11.05
C THR A 12 17.97 10.03 -9.65
N VAL A 13 16.69 9.91 -9.35
CA VAL A 13 16.10 10.28 -8.05
C VAL A 13 16.11 9.08 -7.09
N LYS A 14 15.81 7.88 -7.63
CA LYS A 14 15.73 6.63 -6.87
C LYS A 14 16.48 5.52 -7.62
N PRO A 15 17.80 5.34 -7.38
CA PRO A 15 18.60 4.35 -8.09
C PRO A 15 18.07 2.92 -7.97
N GLU A 16 17.38 2.60 -6.87
CA GLU A 16 16.77 1.29 -6.65
C GLU A 16 15.69 0.95 -7.69
N ASN A 17 15.10 1.96 -8.35
CA ASN A 17 14.10 1.75 -9.39
C ASN A 17 14.69 1.25 -10.73
N GLU A 18 16.02 1.15 -10.87
CA GLU A 18 16.68 0.65 -12.08
C GLU A 18 16.21 -0.76 -12.46
N CYS A 19 15.94 -1.59 -11.45
CA CYS A 19 15.44 -2.96 -11.65
C CYS A 19 14.06 -3.04 -12.32
N TYR A 20 13.28 -1.95 -12.33
CA TYR A 20 11.98 -1.88 -13.00
C TYR A 20 12.07 -1.46 -14.47
N CYS A 21 13.27 -1.12 -14.96
CA CYS A 21 13.47 -0.72 -16.34
C CYS A 21 13.53 -1.94 -17.26
N VAL A 22 12.48 -2.13 -18.05
CA VAL A 22 12.39 -3.22 -19.03
C VAL A 22 13.49 -3.06 -20.08
N GLY A 23 14.42 -4.01 -20.13
CA GLY A 23 15.56 -3.98 -21.06
C GLY A 23 16.77 -3.18 -20.58
N GLY A 24 16.74 -2.67 -19.34
CA GLY A 24 17.80 -1.84 -18.76
C GLY A 24 17.68 -0.35 -19.15
N PRO A 25 18.63 0.50 -18.69
CA PRO A 25 18.66 1.92 -19.06
C PRO A 25 18.88 2.12 -20.57
N PRO A 26 18.31 3.18 -21.19
CA PRO A 26 17.51 4.24 -20.56
C PRO A 26 16.07 3.81 -20.25
N CYS A 27 15.62 4.13 -19.03
CA CYS A 27 14.27 3.85 -18.56
C CYS A 27 13.23 4.76 -19.22
N THR A 28 11.95 4.39 -19.16
CA THR A 28 10.84 5.16 -19.75
C THR A 28 10.82 6.62 -19.26
N GLY A 29 11.03 6.84 -17.95
CA GLY A 29 11.14 8.15 -17.29
C GLY A 29 10.42 8.16 -15.94
N GLY A 30 10.46 9.28 -15.23
CA GLY A 30 9.85 9.43 -13.91
C GLY A 30 8.32 9.55 -13.94
N GLY A 31 7.67 8.97 -12.93
CA GLY A 31 6.22 8.90 -12.72
C GLY A 31 5.49 7.88 -13.56
N LEU A 32 6.21 7.00 -14.27
CA LEU A 32 5.65 5.92 -15.07
C LEU A 32 6.17 4.56 -14.60
N PHE A 33 5.34 3.54 -14.72
CA PHE A 33 5.69 2.16 -14.41
C PHE A 33 5.31 1.24 -15.56
N ASN A 34 6.30 0.62 -16.19
CA ASN A 34 6.08 -0.26 -17.34
C ASN A 34 5.60 -1.64 -16.87
N ILE A 35 4.40 -2.04 -17.31
CA ILE A 35 3.79 -3.33 -16.94
C ILE A 35 3.63 -4.26 -18.14
N SER A 36 4.41 -4.06 -19.20
CA SER A 36 4.39 -4.90 -20.39
C SER A 36 4.61 -6.38 -20.08
N ALA A 37 5.57 -6.69 -19.19
CA ALA A 37 5.83 -8.05 -18.72
C ALA A 37 4.61 -8.66 -18.00
N CYS A 38 3.83 -7.85 -17.28
CA CYS A 38 2.61 -8.29 -16.59
C CYS A 38 1.41 -8.44 -17.54
N LYS A 39 1.50 -7.86 -18.75
CA LYS A 39 0.42 -7.79 -19.74
C LYS A 39 0.82 -8.43 -21.07
N PHE A 40 1.45 -9.60 -21.02
CA PHE A 40 1.77 -10.44 -22.19
C PHE A 40 2.53 -9.70 -23.30
N GLY A 41 3.40 -8.76 -22.93
CA GLY A 41 4.19 -7.95 -23.89
C GLY A 41 3.44 -6.74 -24.47
N SER A 42 2.22 -6.44 -24.03
CA SER A 42 1.49 -5.24 -24.43
C SER A 42 2.27 -3.98 -24.01
N PRO A 43 2.29 -2.89 -24.81
CA PRO A 43 2.96 -1.63 -24.49
C PRO A 43 2.22 -0.81 -23.41
N THR A 44 1.74 -1.46 -22.36
CA THR A 44 0.94 -0.86 -21.28
C THR A 44 1.84 -0.30 -20.18
N ILE A 45 1.55 0.93 -19.76
CA ILE A 45 2.29 1.64 -18.72
C ILE A 45 1.30 2.24 -17.73
N ILE A 46 1.55 2.06 -16.44
CA ILE A 46 0.78 2.68 -15.37
C ILE A 46 1.41 4.01 -14.96
N SER A 47 0.58 4.98 -14.60
CA SER A 47 0.99 6.21 -13.92
C SER A 47 -0.06 6.60 -12.87
N TRP A 48 0.23 7.66 -12.11
CA TRP A 48 -0.83 8.36 -11.40
C TRP A 48 -1.75 9.11 -12.39
N PRO A 49 -3.02 9.37 -12.03
CA PRO A 49 -3.95 10.12 -12.88
C PRO A 49 -3.42 11.49 -13.29
N HIS A 50 -3.69 11.85 -14.54
CA HIS A 50 -3.20 13.06 -15.20
C HIS A 50 -1.67 13.23 -15.11
N PHE A 51 -0.91 12.12 -15.09
CA PHE A 51 0.54 12.13 -14.91
C PHE A 51 0.98 12.90 -13.66
N TYR A 52 0.21 12.83 -12.57
CA TYR A 52 0.63 13.34 -11.28
C TYR A 52 1.99 12.73 -10.87
N GLN A 53 2.92 13.55 -10.37
CA GLN A 53 4.30 13.15 -10.03
C GLN A 53 5.14 12.57 -11.18
N ALA A 54 4.77 12.80 -12.45
CA ALA A 54 5.58 12.38 -13.59
C ALA A 54 6.41 13.53 -14.18
N ASP A 55 7.41 13.16 -14.99
CA ASP A 55 8.25 14.12 -15.71
C ASP A 55 7.39 15.07 -16.57
N GLU A 56 7.76 16.36 -16.61
CA GLU A 56 7.01 17.39 -17.35
C GLU A 56 6.82 17.07 -18.83
N LYS A 57 7.72 16.28 -19.44
CA LYS A 57 7.60 15.84 -20.83
C LYS A 57 6.28 15.11 -21.12
N TYR A 58 5.70 14.40 -20.15
CA TYR A 58 4.42 13.71 -20.31
C TYR A 58 3.23 14.64 -20.23
N LEU A 59 3.29 15.64 -19.33
CA LEU A 59 2.28 16.69 -19.22
C LEU A 59 2.21 17.54 -20.48
N ASN A 60 3.39 17.90 -21.02
CA ASN A 60 3.49 18.71 -22.24
C ASN A 60 3.12 17.94 -23.51
N ALA A 61 3.09 16.60 -23.46
CA ALA A 61 2.76 15.77 -24.60
C ALA A 61 1.24 15.66 -24.87
N VAL A 62 0.38 15.96 -23.90
CA VAL A 62 -1.07 15.76 -24.01
C VAL A 62 -1.82 16.99 -23.47
N VAL A 63 -2.66 17.59 -24.32
CA VAL A 63 -3.51 18.72 -23.93
C VAL A 63 -4.66 18.25 -23.03
N GLY A 64 -4.96 19.02 -21.98
CA GLY A 64 -6.11 18.79 -21.10
C GLY A 64 -5.77 18.10 -19.77
N LEU A 65 -4.51 17.76 -19.54
CA LEU A 65 -4.07 17.19 -18.28
C LEU A 65 -4.01 18.25 -17.16
N LYS A 66 -4.51 17.91 -15.97
CA LYS A 66 -4.57 18.79 -14.81
C LYS A 66 -4.21 18.01 -13.53
N PRO A 67 -2.94 17.64 -13.31
CA PRO A 67 -2.52 16.91 -12.12
C PRO A 67 -2.90 17.68 -10.84
N ASN A 68 -3.54 17.01 -9.88
CA ASN A 68 -3.95 17.58 -8.62
C ASN A 68 -3.72 16.54 -7.51
N PRO A 69 -2.93 16.84 -6.45
CA PRO A 69 -2.64 15.89 -5.38
C PRO A 69 -3.89 15.34 -4.70
N GLU A 70 -4.87 16.20 -4.37
CA GLU A 70 -6.09 15.79 -3.66
C GLU A 70 -6.94 14.82 -4.48
N LYS A 71 -6.93 14.97 -5.81
CA LYS A 71 -7.74 14.15 -6.72
C LYS A 71 -7.00 12.95 -7.29
N HIS A 72 -5.67 12.98 -7.35
CA HIS A 72 -4.89 12.01 -8.12
C HIS A 72 -3.82 11.28 -7.31
N ALA A 73 -3.64 11.60 -6.02
CA ALA A 73 -2.83 10.78 -5.14
C ALA A 73 -3.61 9.58 -4.59
N LEU A 74 -2.89 8.53 -4.21
CA LEU A 74 -3.44 7.32 -3.59
C LEU A 74 -3.38 7.45 -2.06
N TYR A 75 -4.50 7.18 -1.40
CA TYR A 75 -4.58 7.19 0.06
C TYR A 75 -5.26 5.93 0.60
N ILE A 76 -4.76 5.42 1.73
CA ILE A 76 -5.35 4.29 2.47
C ILE A 76 -5.30 4.63 3.95
N ASP A 77 -6.45 4.82 4.59
CA ASP A 77 -6.55 4.99 6.03
C ASP A 77 -6.64 3.63 6.70
N ILE A 78 -5.73 3.37 7.63
CA ILE A 78 -5.54 2.06 8.25
C ILE A 78 -5.81 2.19 9.74
N SER A 79 -6.66 1.31 10.30
CA SER A 79 -6.85 1.22 11.75
C SER A 79 -5.52 0.84 12.41
N PRO A 80 -5.00 1.65 13.34
CA PRO A 80 -3.73 1.34 14.01
C PRO A 80 -3.81 0.12 14.93
N ARG A 81 -5.01 -0.35 15.26
CA ARG A 81 -5.22 -1.49 16.16
C ARG A 81 -5.31 -2.82 15.41
N THR A 82 -6.02 -2.85 14.30
CA THR A 82 -6.27 -4.08 13.53
C THR A 82 -5.46 -4.18 12.25
N GLY A 83 -4.89 -3.07 11.78
CA GLY A 83 -4.28 -2.99 10.46
C GLY A 83 -5.31 -3.01 9.31
N SER A 84 -6.61 -2.97 9.61
CA SER A 84 -7.66 -3.01 8.58
C SER A 84 -7.78 -1.65 7.87
N PRO A 85 -7.92 -1.61 6.54
CA PRO A 85 -8.22 -0.37 5.83
C PRO A 85 -9.65 0.05 6.17
N VAL A 86 -9.85 1.27 6.64
CA VAL A 86 -11.18 1.84 6.97
C VAL A 86 -11.69 2.76 5.87
N ARG A 87 -10.76 3.38 5.13
CA ARG A 87 -11.01 4.16 3.92
C ARG A 87 -9.86 3.93 2.95
N ALA A 88 -10.16 3.81 1.67
CA ALA A 88 -9.15 3.65 0.63
C ALA A 88 -9.60 4.36 -0.64
N GLU A 89 -8.69 5.07 -1.28
CA GLU A 89 -8.88 5.74 -2.57
C GLU A 89 -7.68 5.38 -3.45
N ALA A 90 -7.78 4.23 -4.11
CA ALA A 90 -6.77 3.73 -5.02
C ALA A 90 -7.00 4.29 -6.42
N ARG A 91 -6.05 5.10 -6.90
CA ARG A 91 -6.18 5.81 -8.17
C ARG A 91 -5.01 5.50 -9.06
N LEU A 92 -5.29 5.05 -10.29
CA LEU A 92 -4.27 4.70 -11.27
C LEU A 92 -4.73 5.11 -12.67
N GLN A 93 -3.76 5.31 -13.55
CA GLN A 93 -3.97 5.60 -14.96
C GLN A 93 -3.29 4.56 -15.84
N ILE A 94 -4.04 4.07 -16.82
CA ILE A 94 -3.55 3.18 -17.87
C ILE A 94 -3.16 4.02 -19.08
N ASN A 95 -1.91 3.85 -19.50
CA ASN A 95 -1.34 4.50 -20.66
C ASN A 95 -0.80 3.45 -21.63
N VAL A 96 -0.72 3.82 -22.90
CA VAL A 96 -0.14 3.00 -23.96
C VAL A 96 1.04 3.74 -24.58
N ALA A 97 2.19 3.06 -24.66
CA ALA A 97 3.31 3.56 -25.45
C ALA A 97 2.99 3.39 -26.94
N ILE A 98 2.95 4.50 -27.67
CA ILE A 98 2.76 4.52 -29.12
C ILE A 98 4.15 4.70 -29.74
N PRO A 99 4.78 3.63 -30.27
CA PRO A 99 6.02 3.78 -31.01
C PRO A 99 5.73 4.37 -32.39
N ASN A 100 6.66 5.17 -32.90
CA ASN A 100 6.63 5.59 -34.31
C ASN A 100 7.25 4.47 -35.16
N VAL A 101 6.42 3.67 -35.80
CA VAL A 101 6.84 2.57 -36.69
C VAL A 101 6.27 2.83 -38.07
N ALA A 102 7.12 3.27 -38.99
CA ALA A 102 6.72 3.68 -40.35
C ALA A 102 6.06 2.54 -41.14
N GLU A 103 6.42 1.30 -40.82
CA GLU A 103 5.92 0.07 -41.44
C GLU A 103 4.50 -0.28 -40.97
N VAL A 104 4.07 0.22 -39.81
CA VAL A 104 2.75 -0.03 -39.24
C VAL A 104 1.83 1.12 -39.64
N LYS A 105 1.03 0.93 -40.71
CA LYS A 105 0.17 2.00 -41.29
C LYS A 105 -0.66 2.78 -40.27
N PRO A 106 -1.27 2.18 -39.22
CA PRO A 106 -1.99 2.95 -38.20
C PRO A 106 -1.11 3.84 -37.33
N ALA A 107 0.16 3.49 -37.15
CA ALA A 107 1.15 4.26 -36.38
C ALA A 107 2.00 5.19 -37.28
N ALA A 108 1.99 4.98 -38.59
CA ALA A 108 2.72 5.79 -39.56
C ALA A 108 2.21 7.24 -39.52
N GLY A 109 3.06 8.16 -39.05
CA GLY A 109 2.74 9.58 -38.90
C GLY A 109 2.26 9.99 -37.50
N LEU A 110 2.09 9.04 -36.57
CA LEU A 110 1.91 9.37 -35.17
C LEU A 110 3.24 9.76 -34.54
N ARG A 111 3.21 10.78 -33.69
CA ARG A 111 4.35 11.12 -32.84
C ARG A 111 4.53 10.01 -31.80
N GLU A 112 5.77 9.61 -31.56
CA GLU A 112 6.10 8.74 -30.44
C GLU A 112 5.72 9.41 -29.12
N MET A 113 4.87 8.75 -28.33
CA MET A 113 4.42 9.27 -27.04
C MET A 113 3.80 8.20 -26.15
N ILE A 114 3.69 8.52 -24.86
CA ILE A 114 2.88 7.77 -23.90
C ILE A 114 1.49 8.39 -23.88
N PHE A 115 0.50 7.68 -24.42
CA PHE A 115 -0.85 8.18 -24.57
C PHE A 115 -1.75 7.65 -23.44
N PRO A 116 -2.38 8.54 -22.63
CA PRO A 116 -3.28 8.14 -21.57
C PRO A 116 -4.62 7.66 -22.14
N ILE A 117 -5.05 6.46 -21.77
CA ILE A 117 -6.31 5.86 -22.25
C ILE A 117 -7.44 6.15 -21.27
N VAL A 118 -7.22 5.79 -20.01
CA VAL A 118 -8.23 5.91 -18.95
C VAL A 118 -7.53 5.96 -17.60
N TRP A 119 -8.08 6.74 -16.68
CA TRP A 119 -7.78 6.61 -15.26
C TRP A 119 -9.03 6.15 -14.53
N PHE A 120 -8.83 5.43 -13.45
CA PHE A 120 -9.92 4.91 -12.64
C PHE A 120 -9.59 5.08 -11.15
N GLU A 121 -10.64 5.09 -10.37
CA GLU A 121 -10.61 5.13 -8.92
C GLU A 121 -11.35 3.90 -8.40
N ASP A 122 -10.68 3.14 -7.55
CA ASP A 122 -11.30 2.12 -6.71
C ASP A 122 -11.29 2.66 -5.28
N ALA A 123 -12.47 3.02 -4.79
CA ALA A 123 -12.61 3.75 -3.54
C ALA A 123 -13.68 3.15 -2.62
N VAL A 124 -13.33 3.12 -1.33
CA VAL A 124 -14.23 2.95 -0.20
C VAL A 124 -14.06 4.19 0.65
N THR A 125 -14.94 5.19 0.47
CA THR A 125 -14.88 6.45 1.22
C THR A 125 -15.40 6.27 2.65
N ASP A 126 -16.49 5.51 2.77
CA ASP A 126 -17.20 5.30 4.02
C ASP A 126 -17.63 3.83 4.12
N MET A 127 -17.38 3.22 5.28
CA MET A 127 -17.90 1.89 5.59
C MET A 127 -19.32 1.99 6.15
N PRO A 128 -20.18 0.99 5.88
CA PRO A 128 -21.48 0.90 6.54
C PRO A 128 -21.32 0.94 8.07
N GLN A 129 -22.21 1.68 8.74
CA GLN A 129 -22.13 1.89 10.18
C GLN A 129 -22.16 0.57 10.97
N ASP A 130 -22.90 -0.43 10.52
CA ASP A 130 -22.97 -1.73 11.17
C ASP A 130 -21.64 -2.50 11.10
N VAL A 131 -20.86 -2.32 10.02
CA VAL A 131 -19.52 -2.88 9.86
C VAL A 131 -18.55 -2.19 10.82
N ILE A 132 -18.63 -0.86 10.93
CA ILE A 132 -17.81 -0.07 11.85
C ILE A 132 -18.10 -0.48 13.30
N GLU A 133 -19.36 -0.63 13.69
CA GLU A 133 -19.75 -1.04 15.04
C GLU A 133 -19.24 -2.44 15.39
N LYS A 134 -19.34 -3.39 14.45
CA LYS A 134 -18.79 -4.74 14.63
C LYS A 134 -17.27 -4.70 14.75
N LEU A 135 -16.59 -3.88 13.95
CA LEU A 135 -15.14 -3.72 14.01
C LEU A 135 -14.72 -3.13 15.37
N GLN A 136 -15.41 -2.09 15.84
CA GLN A 136 -15.17 -1.49 17.15
C GLN A 136 -15.44 -2.46 18.30
N LEU A 137 -16.53 -3.25 18.21
CA LEU A 137 -16.85 -4.28 19.19
C LEU A 137 -15.74 -5.34 19.26
N ALA A 138 -15.29 -5.85 18.11
CA ALA A 138 -14.21 -6.83 18.04
C ALA A 138 -12.89 -6.27 18.62
N GLU A 139 -12.56 -5.01 18.30
CA GLU A 139 -11.38 -4.33 18.83
C GLU A 139 -11.42 -4.15 20.36
N ASN A 140 -12.56 -3.71 20.90
CA ASN A 140 -12.70 -3.41 22.32
C ASN A 140 -12.83 -4.68 23.18
N THR A 141 -13.46 -5.73 22.66
CA THR A 141 -13.66 -6.99 23.40
C THR A 141 -12.32 -7.63 23.79
N THR A 142 -11.34 -7.61 22.90
CA THR A 142 -9.99 -8.14 23.17
C THR A 142 -9.32 -7.44 24.35
N LYS A 143 -9.45 -6.11 24.45
CA LYS A 143 -8.91 -5.32 25.56
C LYS A 143 -9.62 -5.60 26.87
N VAL A 144 -10.95 -5.66 26.83
CA VAL A 144 -11.76 -5.97 28.01
C VAL A 144 -11.37 -7.35 28.55
N MET A 145 -11.26 -8.36 27.68
CA MET A 145 -10.85 -9.70 28.08
C MET A 145 -9.43 -9.74 28.63
N ALA A 146 -8.47 -9.05 27.98
CA ALA A 146 -7.10 -8.96 28.48
C ALA A 146 -7.03 -8.32 29.88
N ASN A 147 -7.76 -7.22 30.10
CA ASN A 147 -7.82 -6.56 31.40
C ASN A 147 -8.46 -7.45 32.47
N LEU A 148 -9.54 -8.16 32.12
CA LEU A 148 -10.20 -9.10 33.03
C LEU A 148 -9.25 -10.23 33.43
N ILE A 149 -8.56 -10.85 32.47
CA ILE A 149 -7.57 -11.92 32.73
C ILE A 149 -6.41 -11.41 33.58
N GLN A 150 -5.87 -10.22 33.29
CA GLN A 150 -4.78 -9.64 34.06
C GLN A 150 -5.20 -9.34 35.51
N ASN A 151 -6.39 -8.77 35.70
CA ASN A 151 -6.91 -8.46 37.02
C ASN A 151 -7.21 -9.74 37.82
N SER A 152 -7.79 -10.77 37.21
CA SER A 152 -8.01 -12.06 37.88
C SER A 152 -6.70 -12.73 38.26
N THR A 153 -5.68 -12.64 37.40
CA THR A 153 -4.33 -13.18 37.67
C THR A 153 -3.66 -12.43 38.81
N ARG A 154 -3.73 -11.08 38.83
CA ARG A 154 -3.20 -10.26 39.95
C ARG A 154 -3.91 -10.56 41.26
N LEU A 155 -5.24 -10.66 41.26
CA LEU A 155 -6.03 -11.05 42.44
C LEU A 155 -5.64 -12.44 42.93
N GLY A 156 -5.43 -13.40 42.02
CA GLY A 156 -4.93 -14.74 42.34
C GLY A 156 -3.53 -14.71 42.97
N GLN A 157 -2.60 -13.96 42.39
CA GLN A 157 -1.25 -13.76 42.92
C GLN A 157 -1.28 -13.13 44.33
N PHE A 158 -2.05 -12.05 44.53
CA PHE A 158 -2.24 -11.42 45.84
C PHE A 158 -2.83 -12.36 46.89
N ARG A 159 -3.70 -13.30 46.49
CA ARG A 159 -4.29 -14.30 47.38
C ARG A 159 -3.28 -15.38 47.77
N ALA A 160 -2.41 -15.79 46.82
CA ALA A 160 -1.33 -16.73 47.08
C ALA A 160 -0.25 -16.13 48.01
N ASP A 161 0.13 -14.87 47.80
CA ASP A 161 1.11 -14.17 48.63
C ASP A 161 0.61 -13.99 50.08
N ARG A 162 -0.69 -13.71 50.28
CA ARG A 162 -1.29 -13.62 51.62
C ARG A 162 -1.39 -14.95 52.36
N LEU A 163 -1.34 -16.07 51.65
CA LEU A 163 -1.40 -17.41 52.25
C LEU A 163 -0.02 -17.97 52.62
N ASN A 164 1.07 -17.21 52.45
CA ASN A 164 2.45 -17.67 52.70
C ASN A 164 2.76 -19.04 52.07
N MET A 165 2.09 -19.36 50.96
CA MET A 165 2.40 -20.56 50.18
C MET A 165 3.65 -20.26 49.37
N ILE A 166 4.82 -20.53 49.96
CA ILE A 166 6.09 -20.64 49.24
C ILE A 166 6.00 -21.89 48.37
N PHE A 167 5.37 -21.77 47.20
CA PHE A 167 5.50 -22.75 46.13
C PHE A 167 6.28 -22.12 44.97
N PRO A 168 7.29 -22.82 44.42
CA PRO A 168 8.30 -22.28 43.51
C PRO A 168 7.70 -22.05 42.12
N THR A 169 6.84 -21.04 41.97
CA THR A 169 6.19 -20.66 40.71
C THR A 169 7.11 -19.84 39.80
N TYR A 170 8.26 -19.39 40.29
CA TYR A 170 9.32 -18.78 39.47
C TYR A 170 9.84 -19.71 38.34
N ILE A 171 9.64 -21.03 38.46
CA ILE A 171 10.04 -22.00 37.41
C ILE A 171 8.96 -22.14 36.31
N PHE A 172 7.68 -21.90 36.61
CA PHE A 172 6.60 -22.04 35.62
C PHE A 172 6.43 -20.80 34.73
N ILE A 173 6.69 -19.60 35.25
CA ILE A 173 6.55 -18.34 34.49
C ILE A 173 7.61 -18.24 33.37
N ASN A 174 8.86 -18.64 33.62
CA ASN A 174 9.91 -18.62 32.58
C ASN A 174 9.67 -19.65 31.46
N ASN A 175 8.99 -20.76 31.74
CA ASN A 175 8.71 -21.81 30.76
C ASN A 175 7.44 -21.52 29.92
N LEU A 176 6.53 -20.70 30.45
CA LEU A 176 5.36 -20.19 29.70
C LEU A 176 5.73 -18.97 28.85
N LEU A 177 6.55 -18.04 29.37
CA LEU A 177 7.00 -16.88 28.59
C LEU A 177 7.98 -17.26 27.46
N SER A 178 8.79 -18.32 27.61
CA SER A 178 9.64 -18.80 26.51
C SER A 178 8.86 -19.50 25.39
N LYS A 179 7.71 -20.12 25.70
CA LYS A 179 6.87 -20.81 24.72
C LYS A 179 5.91 -19.90 23.96
N THR A 180 5.64 -18.69 24.46
CA THR A 180 4.87 -17.68 23.72
C THR A 180 5.74 -16.84 22.77
N SER A 181 7.07 -17.02 22.79
CA SER A 181 7.98 -16.43 21.80
C SER A 181 8.12 -17.33 20.57
N TYR A 182 7.02 -17.53 19.84
CA TYR A 182 7.09 -17.98 18.45
C TYR A 182 6.03 -17.24 17.63
N LYS A 183 6.52 -16.49 16.64
CA LYS A 183 5.81 -15.77 15.57
C LYS A 183 5.35 -14.33 15.87
N GLN A 184 6.30 -13.47 16.21
CA GLN A 184 6.42 -12.16 15.55
C GLN A 184 7.64 -12.20 14.64
N LEU A 185 7.46 -12.84 13.49
CA LEU A 185 8.29 -12.69 12.31
C LEU A 185 7.28 -12.61 11.18
N PHE A 186 6.82 -11.39 10.92
CA PHE A 186 6.46 -10.74 9.66
C PHE A 186 6.01 -9.31 9.99
#